data_AF-A0A7W0T2F4-F1
#
_entry.id   AF-A0A7W0T2F4-F1
#
_cell.length_a   1.000
_cell.length_b   1.000
_cell.length_c   1.000
_cell.angle_alpha   90.00
_cell.angle_beta   90.00
_cell.angle_gamma   90.00
#
_symmetry.space_group_name_H-M   'P 1'
#
loop_
_entity.id
_entity.type
_entity.pdbx_description
1 polymer ?
#
loop_
_entity_poly.entity_id
_entity_poly.type
_entity_poly.pdbx_seq_one_letter_code
_entity_poly.pdbx_strand_id
1 'polypeptide(L)' 'VSVRTQTASQILVSRPEAARLLGVSTETVRRLVARGVLEEIRFTPESHPRFRLRDVLALSGQRKSP' A
#
# COMPACT_ATOMS: atom_id res chain seq x y z
N VAL A 1 19.55 13.06 6.29
CA VAL A 1 18.39 12.13 6.29
C VAL A 1 17.90 11.97 4.86
N SER A 2 18.21 10.87 4.14
CA SER A 2 17.48 10.43 2.92
C SER A 2 18.21 9.29 2.20
N VAL A 3 18.10 8.07 2.71
CA VAL A 3 18.42 6.87 1.90
C VAL A 3 17.32 5.82 2.12
N ARG A 4 16.91 5.63 3.37
CA ARG A 4 15.87 4.67 3.76
C ARG A 4 14.48 4.93 3.14
N THR A 5 14.11 6.19 2.96
CA THR A 5 12.82 6.58 2.35
C THR A 5 12.78 6.35 0.84
N GLN A 6 13.94 6.42 0.16
CA GLN A 6 14.04 6.19 -1.28
C GLN A 6 13.77 4.72 -1.62
N THR A 7 14.38 3.79 -0.88
CA THR A 7 14.21 2.34 -1.13
C THR A 7 12.76 1.90 -0.91
N ALA A 8 12.10 2.40 0.14
CA ALA A 8 10.70 2.07 0.42
C ALA A 8 9.72 2.55 -0.68
N SER A 9 10.09 3.57 -1.46
CA SER A 9 9.29 4.05 -2.60
C SER A 9 9.43 3.15 -3.85
N GLN A 10 10.52 2.39 -3.95
CA GLN A 10 10.78 1.43 -5.02
C GLN A 10 10.31 0.00 -4.68
N ILE A 11 10.10 -0.30 -3.39
CA ILE A 11 9.58 -1.59 -2.96
C ILE A 11 8.08 -1.67 -3.22
N LEU A 12 7.70 -2.70 -3.98
CA LEU A 12 6.31 -3.01 -4.31
C LEU A 12 5.82 -4.21 -3.51
N VAL A 13 4.70 -4.05 -2.82
CA VAL A 13 4.03 -5.12 -2.08
C VAL A 13 2.75 -5.58 -2.78
N SER A 14 2.36 -6.83 -2.53
CA SER A 14 1.09 -7.39 -3.02
C SER A 14 -0.09 -6.93 -2.16
N ARG A 15 -1.32 -7.17 -2.63
CA ARG A 15 -2.53 -6.85 -1.85
C ARG A 15 -2.61 -7.56 -0.49
N PRO A 16 -2.30 -8.88 -0.38
CA PRO A 16 -2.25 -9.55 0.92
C PRO A 16 -1.20 -8.96 1.86
N GLU A 17 -0.03 -8.62 1.34
CA GLU A 17 1.04 -7.98 2.13
C GLU A 17 0.63 -6.59 2.61
N ALA A 18 0.02 -5.78 1.74
CA ALA A 18 -0.52 -4.46 2.12
C ALA A 18 -1.58 -4.59 3.22
N ALA A 19 -2.47 -5.59 3.13
CA ALA A 19 -3.49 -5.87 4.14
C ALA A 19 -2.85 -6.21 5.50
N ARG A 20 -1.81 -7.06 5.49
CA ARG A 20 -1.04 -7.41 6.68
C ARG A 20 -0.35 -6.20 7.31
N LEU A 21 0.29 -5.35 6.51
CA LEU A 21 0.99 -4.15 6.97
C LEU A 21 0.03 -3.08 7.54
N LEU A 22 -1.19 -3.00 7.01
CA LEU A 22 -2.23 -2.08 7.48
C LEU A 22 -3.06 -2.61 8.65
N GLY A 23 -2.93 -3.90 8.98
CA GLY A 23 -3.79 -4.57 9.96
C GLY A 23 -5.26 -4.60 9.55
N VAL A 24 -5.56 -4.82 8.27
CA VAL A 24 -6.93 -4.87 7.72
C VAL A 24 -7.13 -6.07 6.80
N SER A 25 -8.36 -6.31 6.38
CA SER A 25 -8.67 -7.31 5.34
C SER A 25 -8.30 -6.84 3.94
N THR A 26 -8.08 -7.78 3.02
CA THR A 26 -7.84 -7.48 1.59
C THR A 26 -9.01 -6.76 0.91
N GLU A 27 -10.24 -7.01 1.36
CA GLU A 27 -11.42 -6.27 0.91
C GLU A 27 -11.35 -4.80 1.32
N THR A 28 -10.91 -4.50 2.54
CA THR A 28 -10.66 -3.12 2.98
C THR A 28 -9.60 -2.44 2.11
N VAL A 29 -8.52 -3.15 1.76
CA VAL A 29 -7.52 -2.63 0.81
C VAL A 29 -8.17 -2.31 -0.55
N ARG A 30 -9.03 -3.19 -1.08
CA ARG A 30 -9.76 -2.94 -2.34
C ARG A 30 -10.65 -1.69 -2.25
N ARG A 31 -11.32 -1.49 -1.10
CA ARG A 31 -12.11 -0.26 -0.85
C ARG A 31 -11.24 0.99 -0.79
N LEU A 32 -10.05 0.93 -0.20
CA LEU A 32 -9.11 2.06 -0.17
C LEU A 32 -8.68 2.45 -1.58
N VAL A 33 -8.41 1.47 -2.44
CA VAL A 33 -8.11 1.70 -3.86
C VAL A 33 -9.31 2.31 -4.58
N ALA A 34 -10.50 1.72 -4.43
CA ALA A 34 -11.73 2.22 -5.06
C ALA A 34 -12.08 3.66 -4.63
N ARG A 35 -11.65 4.08 -3.42
CA ARG A 35 -11.81 5.43 -2.89
C ARG A 35 -10.67 6.38 -3.26
N GLY A 36 -9.64 5.92 -3.98
CA GLY A 36 -8.46 6.71 -4.34
C GLY A 36 -7.50 6.99 -3.19
N VAL A 37 -7.67 6.33 -2.04
CA VAL A 37 -6.81 6.52 -0.85
C VAL A 37 -5.48 5.77 -0.98
N LEU A 38 -5.47 4.67 -1.74
CA LEU A 38 -4.28 3.87 -2.01
C LEU A 38 -4.13 3.69 -3.53
N GLU A 39 -2.99 4.11 -4.07
CA GLU A 39 -2.67 3.96 -5.49
C GLU A 39 -2.20 2.52 -5.77
N GLU A 40 -2.80 1.87 -6.77
CA GLU A 40 -2.31 0.59 -7.29
C GLU A 40 -1.51 0.78 -8.58
N ILE A 41 -0.41 0.03 -8.68
CA ILE A 41 0.42 -0.05 -9.86
C ILE A 41 0.10 -1.36 -10.57
N ARG A 42 -0.30 -1.27 -11.83
CA ARG A 42 -0.52 -2.42 -12.72
C ARG A 42 0.47 -2.33 -13.87
N PHE A 43 1.23 -3.41 -14.08
CA PHE A 43 2.18 -3.48 -15.20
C PHE A 43 1.48 -3.90 -16.50
N THR A 44 0.48 -4.76 -16.37
CA THR A 44 -0.44 -5.15 -17.44
C THR A 44 -1.87 -5.18 -16.91
N PRO A 45 -2.90 -5.07 -17.77
CA PRO A 45 -4.30 -5.12 -17.34
C PRO A 45 -4.64 -6.36 -16.51
N GLU A 46 -4.06 -7.51 -16.87
CA GLU A 46 -4.30 -8.81 -16.21
C GLU A 46 -3.45 -9.04 -14.96
N SER A 47 -2.41 -8.22 -14.74
CA SER A 47 -1.51 -8.39 -13.60
C SER A 47 -2.19 -8.11 -12.26
N HIS A 48 -1.76 -8.85 -11.23
CA HIS A 48 -2.12 -8.51 -9.86
C HIS A 48 -1.54 -7.14 -9.49
N PRO A 49 -2.35 -6.24 -8.92
CA PRO A 49 -1.88 -4.91 -8.56
C PRO A 49 -0.82 -4.98 -7.47
N ARG A 50 0.12 -4.04 -7.58
CA ARG A 50 1.16 -3.78 -6.60
C ARG A 50 0.96 -2.43 -5.95
N PHE A 51 1.49 -2.28 -4.74
CA PHE A 51 1.39 -1.05 -3.96
C PHE A 51 2.78 -0.61 -3.54
N ARG A 52 3.06 0.68 -3.56
CA ARG A 52 4.34 1.19 -3.02
C ARG A 52 4.32 0.98 -1.50
N LEU A 53 5.38 0.35 -0.98
CA LEU A 53 5.50 0.08 0.45
C LEU A 53 5.41 1.38 1.27
N ARG A 54 6.05 2.46 0.79
CA ARG A 54 5.96 3.79 1.41
C ARG A 54 4.52 4.26 1.63
N ASP A 55 3.66 4.12 0.61
CA ASP A 55 2.30 4.65 0.65
C ASP A 55 1.41 3.78 1.57
N VAL A 56 1.63 2.46 1.57
CA VAL A 56 1.00 1.53 2.52
C VAL A 56 1.38 1.88 3.97
N LEU A 57 2.66 2.12 4.25
CA LEU A 57 3.13 2.48 5.60
C LEU A 57 2.66 3.87 6.03
N ALA A 58 2.55 4.83 5.11
CA ALA A 58 2.01 6.15 5.42
C ALA A 58 0.56 6.08 5.94
N LEU A 59 -0.25 5.17 5.38
CA LEU A 59 -1.63 4.94 5.82
C LEU A 59 -1.74 4.24 7.18
N SER A 60 -0.78 3.38 7.55
CA SER A 60 -0.77 2.77 8.89
C SER A 60 -0.46 3.80 9.98
N GLY A 61 0.41 4.77 9.68
CA GLY A 61 0.74 5.89 10.57
C GLY A 61 -0.42 6.85 10.82
N GLN A 62 -1.33 7.00 9.85
CA GLN A 62 -2.50 7.90 9.97
C GLN A 62 -3.64 7.34 10.85
N ARG A 63 -3.67 6.03 11.12
CA ARG A 63 -4.72 5.38 11.92
C ARG A 63 -4.36 5.24 13.41
N LYS A 64 -3.23 5.79 13.86
CA LYS A 64 -2.87 5.81 15.28
C LYS A 64 -3.39 7.08 15.95
N SER A 65 -4.69 7.09 16.23
CA SER A 65 -5.29 7.95 17.26
C SER A 65 -6.03 7.01 18.24
N PRO A 66 -5.87 7.19 19.56
CA PRO A 66 -6.27 6.25 20.61
C PRO A 66 -7.78 5.98 20.66
#